data_AF-A0A7X6PWE9-F1
#
_entry.id   AF-A0A7X6PWE9-F1
#
_cell.length_a   1.000
_cell.length_b   1.000
_cell.length_c   1.000
_cell.angle_alpha   90.00
_cell.angle_beta   90.00
_cell.angle_gamma   90.00
#
_symmetry.space_group_name_H-M   'P 1'
#
loop_
_entity.id
_entity.type
_entity.pdbx_description
1 polymer ?
#
loop_
_entity_poly.entity_id
_entity_poly.type
_entity_poly.pdbx_seq_one_letter_code
_entity_poly.pdbx_strand_id
1 'polypeptide(L)' 'GHIGATTLDRVHAAMLLQAGGKANALRELIKSEQERGSDFLRLANALTALYPVGSEEKRLLDAMLLAVPR' A
#
# COMPACT_ATOMS: atom_id res chain seq x y z
N GLY A 1 22.21 11.68 -6.96
CA GLY A 1 21.55 10.55 -7.65
C GLY A 1 20.07 10.65 -7.39
N HIS A 2 19.23 10.41 -8.39
CA HIS A 2 17.79 10.27 -8.12
C HIS A 2 17.61 8.99 -7.30
N ILE A 3 17.30 9.15 -6.02
CA ILE A 3 16.89 8.03 -5.18
C ILE A 3 15.54 7.60 -5.76
N GLY A 4 15.54 6.53 -6.56
CA GLY A 4 14.29 6.00 -7.10
C GLY A 4 13.32 5.69 -5.96
N ALA A 5 12.02 5.74 -6.23
CA ALA A 5 10.99 5.51 -5.21
C ALA A 5 11.27 4.18 -4.47
N THR A 6 11.34 4.25 -3.15
CA THR A 6 11.50 3.09 -2.27
C THR A 6 10.19 2.31 -2.16
N THR A 7 10.24 1.10 -1.59
CA THR A 7 9.02 0.32 -1.28
C THR A 7 8.09 1.10 -0.34
N LEU A 8 8.64 1.85 0.63
CA LEU A 8 7.85 2.68 1.54
C LEU A 8 7.13 3.80 0.78
N ASP A 9 7.81 4.49 -0.15
CA ASP A 9 7.21 5.55 -0.96
C ASP A 9 6.00 5.04 -1.75
N ARG A 10 6.09 3.82 -2.30
CA ARG A 10 5.00 3.21 -3.05
C ARG A 10 3.85 2.75 -2.17
N VAL A 11 4.14 2.22 -0.97
CA VAL A 11 3.08 1.91 0.02
C VAL A 11 2.34 3.18 0.41
N HIS A 12 3.07 4.27 0.67
CA HIS A 12 2.46 5.57 0.96
C HIS A 12 1.64 6.10 -0.22
N ALA A 13 2.13 5.98 -1.45
CA ALA A 13 1.37 6.35 -2.64
C ALA A 13 0.05 5.56 -2.75
N ALA A 14 0.06 4.27 -2.44
CA ALA A 14 -1.15 3.45 -2.40
C ALA A 14 -2.14 3.92 -1.31
N MET A 15 -1.65 4.31 -0.12
CA MET A 15 -2.48 4.90 0.93
C MET A 15 -3.15 6.20 0.46
N LEU A 16 -2.43 7.06 -0.28
CA LEU A 16 -2.99 8.30 -0.85
C LEU A 16 -4.06 8.01 -1.91
N LEU A 17 -3.84 7.01 -2.76
CA LEU A 17 -4.84 6.57 -3.75
C LEU A 17 -6.10 6.05 -3.05
N GLN A 18 -5.94 5.26 -1.98
CA GLN A 18 -7.04 4.76 -1.17
C GLN A 18 -7.82 5.89 -0.50
N ALA A 19 -7.13 6.83 0.18
CA ALA A 19 -7.74 7.97 0.84
C ALA A 19 -8.48 8.89 -0.15
N GLY A 20 -7.96 9.02 -1.37
CA GLY A 20 -8.59 9.79 -2.45
C GLY A 20 -9.67 9.05 -3.23
N GLY A 21 -10.06 7.83 -2.86
CA GLY A 21 -11.08 7.03 -3.56
C GLY A 21 -10.69 6.59 -4.97
N LYS A 22 -9.40 6.61 -5.33
CA LYS A 22 -8.89 6.31 -6.67
C LYS A 22 -8.73 4.80 -6.89
N ALA A 23 -9.83 4.06 -6.81
CA ALA A 23 -9.84 2.60 -6.77
C ALA A 23 -9.16 1.92 -7.98
N ASN A 24 -9.31 2.45 -9.20
CA ASN A 24 -8.69 1.84 -10.39
C ASN A 24 -7.16 2.02 -10.39
N ALA A 25 -6.69 3.24 -10.12
CA ALA A 25 -5.25 3.52 -10.01
C ALA A 25 -4.62 2.71 -8.87
N LEU A 26 -5.33 2.53 -7.75
CA LEU A 26 -4.86 1.69 -6.65
C LEU A 26 -4.68 0.23 -7.09
N ARG A 27 -5.66 -0.35 -7.81
CA ARG A 27 -5.56 -1.73 -8.30
C ARG A 27 -4.41 -1.91 -9.28
N GLU A 28 -4.20 -0.96 -10.18
CA GLU A 28 -3.08 -0.98 -11.12
C GLU A 28 -1.73 -0.92 -10.40
N LEU A 29 -1.60 -0.05 -9.39
CA LEU A 29 -0.40 0.03 -8.57
C LEU A 29 -0.15 -1.28 -7.83
N ILE A 30 -1.15 -1.83 -7.12
CA ILE A 30 -1.02 -3.08 -6.38
C ILE A 30 -0.58 -4.21 -7.32
N LYS A 31 -1.21 -4.33 -8.50
CA LYS A 31 -0.83 -5.34 -9.49
C LYS A 31 0.63 -5.20 -9.93
N SER A 32 1.07 -3.98 -10.24
CA SER A 32 2.46 -3.73 -10.63
C SER A 32 3.46 -4.07 -9.52
N GLU A 33 3.11 -3.82 -8.26
CA GLU A 33 3.98 -4.18 -7.13
C GLU A 33 3.99 -5.70 -6.86
N GLN A 34 2.86 -6.40 -7.07
CA GLN A 34 2.83 -7.87 -7.02
C GLN A 34 3.75 -8.50 -8.07
N GLU A 35 3.79 -7.93 -9.28
CA GLU A 35 4.70 -8.37 -10.35
C GLU A 35 6.18 -8.11 -10.00
N ARG A 36 6.49 -7.07 -9.21
CA ARG A 36 7.87 -6.80 -8.73
C ARG A 36 8.31 -7.74 -7.63
N GLY A 37 7.38 -8.24 -6.80
CA GLY A 37 7.67 -9.22 -5.75
C GLY A 37 6.97 -8.94 -4.42
N SER A 38 7.36 -9.69 -3.38
CA SER A 38 6.61 -9.73 -2.12
C SER A 38 6.82 -8.54 -1.18
N ASP A 39 7.83 -7.70 -1.43
CA ASP A 39 8.29 -6.69 -0.45
C ASP A 39 7.25 -5.62 -0.15
N PHE A 40 6.48 -5.21 -1.16
CA PHE A 40 5.41 -4.23 -1.00
C PHE A 40 4.35 -4.73 -0.01
N LEU A 41 3.82 -5.94 -0.22
CA LEU A 41 2.81 -6.53 0.65
C LEU A 41 3.38 -6.88 2.03
N ARG A 42 4.64 -7.31 2.10
CA ARG A 42 5.31 -7.58 3.38
C ARG A 42 5.44 -6.30 4.21
N LEU A 43 5.86 -5.20 3.61
CA LEU A 43 5.98 -3.92 4.27
C LEU A 43 4.61 -3.38 4.70
N ALA A 44 3.60 -3.43 3.83
CA ALA A 44 2.25 -3.02 4.17
C ALA A 44 1.71 -3.79 5.39
N ASN A 45 1.87 -5.12 5.43
CA ASN A 45 1.48 -5.94 6.58
C ASN A 45 2.24 -5.57 7.86
N ALA A 46 3.55 -5.33 7.77
CA ALA A 46 4.35 -4.91 8.91
C ALA A 46 3.86 -3.56 9.47
N LEU A 47 3.57 -2.59 8.61
CA LEU A 47 3.03 -1.29 9.01
C LEU A 47 1.64 -1.42 9.65
N THR A 48 0.75 -2.25 9.10
CA THR A 48 -0.56 -2.55 9.69
C THR A 48 -0.47 -3.10 11.12
N ALA A 49 0.56 -3.89 11.43
CA ALA A 49 0.82 -4.43 12.76
C ALA A 49 1.42 -3.41 13.74
N LEU A 50 2.13 -2.40 13.22
CA LEU A 50 2.77 -1.35 14.01
C LEU A 50 1.86 -0.16 14.30
N TYR A 51 0.90 0.14 13.41
CA TYR A 51 0.00 1.27 13.62
C TYR A 51 -1.00 1.03 14.75
N PRO A 52 -1.31 2.05 15.56
CA PRO A 52 -2.31 1.96 16.61
C PRO A 52 -3.67 1.50 16.09
N VAL A 53 -4.38 0.73 16.91
CA VAL A 53 -5.77 0.37 16.63
C VAL A 53 -6.60 1.64 16.50
N GLY A 54 -7.38 1.74 15.42
CA GLY A 54 -8.24 2.90 15.14
C GLY A 54 -7.54 4.09 14.50
N SER A 55 -6.24 4.00 14.16
CA SER A 55 -5.58 5.03 13.36
C SER A 55 -6.10 5.02 11.91
N GLU A 56 -6.03 6.17 11.24
CA GLU A 56 -6.43 6.29 9.84
C GLU A 56 -5.45 5.52 8.94
N GLU A 57 -4.16 5.59 9.24
CA GLU A 57 -3.11 4.87 8.52
C GLU A 57 -3.36 3.36 8.53
N LYS A 58 -3.74 2.81 9.68
CA LYS A 58 -4.13 1.41 9.81
C LYS A 58 -5.33 1.07 8.93
N ARG A 59 -6.40 1.89 8.98
CA ARG A 59 -7.61 1.68 8.16
C ARG A 59 -7.29 1.70 6.66
N LEU A 60 -6.45 2.62 6.21
CA LEU A 60 -6.06 2.73 4.81
C LEU A 60 -5.29 1.51 4.34
N LEU A 61 -4.34 1.02 5.14
CA LEU A 61 -3.59 -0.19 4.82
C LEU A 61 -4.47 -1.44 4.88
N ASP A 62 -5.34 -1.58 5.88
CA ASP A 62 -6.28 -2.69 5.96
C ASP A 62 -7.21 -2.73 4.73
N ALA A 63 -7.76 -1.58 4.33
CA ALA A 63 -8.61 -1.46 3.14
C ALA A 63 -7.85 -1.75 1.84
N MET A 64 -6.60 -1.26 1.73
CA MET A 64 -5.73 -1.56 0.59
C MET A 64 -5.44 -3.05 0.47
N LEU A 65 -5.13 -3.72 1.58
CA LEU A 65 -4.84 -5.16 1.61
C LEU A 65 -6.06 -6.00 1.22
N LEU A 66 -7.28 -5.55 1.53
CA LEU A 66 -8.51 -6.16 1.05
C LEU A 66 -8.72 -6.03 -0.46
N ALA A 67 -8.10 -5.03 -1.11
CA ALA A 67 -8.18 -4.82 -2.55
C ALA A 67 -7.16 -5.64 -3.35
N VAL A 68 -6.28 -6.38 -2.68
CA VAL A 68 -5.28 -7.26 -3.30
C VAL A 68 -5.99 -8.47 -3.91
N PRO A 69 -5.85 -8.73 -5.22
CA PRO A 69 -6.37 -9.95 -5.85
C PRO A 69 -5.75 -11.20 -5.20
N ARG A 70 -6.58 -12.21 -4.98
CA ARG A 70 -6.14 -13.53 -4.50
C ARG A 70 -5.34 -14.28 -5.55
#